data_AF-A0A177A199-F1
#
_entry.id   AF-A0A177A199-F1
#
_cell.length_a   1.000
_cell.length_b   1.000
_cell.length_c   1.000
_cell.angle_alpha   90.00
_cell.angle_beta   90.00
_cell.angle_gamma   90.00
#
_symmetry.space_group_name_H-M   'P 1'
#
loop_
_entity.id
_entity.type
_entity.pdbx_description
1 polymer ?
#
loop_
_entity_poly.entity_id
_entity_poly.type
_entity_poly.pdbx_seq_one_letter_code
_entity_poly.pdbx_strand_id
1 'polypeptide(L)'
;MIFAAVCKLRSPQPPPSQSELSADRAHELRAEKADCLAQKLQAKEARIARQAINRARKQLRRAGIEARKQERLRKKRVAFYTNASLPIPLEWEDPIPDPEASESEGEEEYEIAGECGSERGSEDGSERGSQSDNSIE
;
A
#
# COMPACT_ATOMS: atom_id res chain seq x y z
N MET A 1 30.78 50.92 -50.39
CA MET A 1 29.78 51.23 -49.35
C MET A 1 30.01 50.27 -48.20
N ILE A 2 30.57 50.75 -47.09
CA ILE A 2 31.05 49.90 -45.99
C ILE A 2 29.91 49.77 -44.98
N PHE A 3 29.42 48.56 -44.76
CA PHE A 3 28.40 48.26 -43.75
C PHE A 3 29.00 48.49 -42.35
N ALA A 4 28.53 49.52 -41.65
CA ALA A 4 28.86 49.72 -40.24
C ALA A 4 28.05 48.72 -39.39
N ALA A 5 28.73 47.69 -38.89
CA ALA A 5 28.15 46.77 -37.91
C ALA A 5 27.97 47.50 -36.58
N VAL A 6 26.72 47.78 -36.20
CA VAL A 6 26.37 48.31 -34.87
C VAL A 6 26.46 47.17 -33.86
N CYS A 7 27.66 46.97 -33.31
CA CYS A 7 27.85 46.15 -32.10
C CYS A 7 27.14 46.84 -30.93
N LYS A 8 25.95 46.36 -30.53
CA LYS A 8 25.36 46.74 -29.24
C LYS A 8 26.26 46.15 -28.15
N LEU A 9 27.11 46.99 -27.56
CA LEU A 9 27.86 46.68 -26.35
C LEU A 9 26.85 46.37 -25.24
N ARG A 10 26.68 45.08 -24.91
CA ARG A 10 25.95 44.66 -23.72
C ARG A 10 26.86 44.96 -22.53
N SER A 11 26.62 46.05 -21.82
CA SER A 11 27.36 46.40 -20.62
C SER A 11 27.34 45.22 -19.63
N PRO A 12 28.47 44.86 -19.00
CA PRO A 12 28.50 43.81 -18.01
C PRO A 12 27.61 44.20 -16.83
N GLN A 13 26.72 43.30 -16.41
CA GLN A 13 25.91 43.54 -15.21
C GLN A 13 26.82 43.67 -13.98
N PRO A 14 26.51 44.59 -13.05
CA PRO A 14 27.23 44.69 -11.79
C PRO A 14 27.04 43.41 -10.97
N PRO A 15 28.04 42.97 -10.19
CA PRO A 15 27.90 41.81 -9.33
C PRO A 15 26.80 42.05 -8.29
N PRO A 16 26.01 41.01 -7.96
CA PRO A 16 24.90 41.13 -7.02
C PRO A 16 25.38 41.62 -5.66
N SER A 17 24.62 42.54 -5.06
CA SER A 17 24.91 43.11 -3.75
C SER A 17 24.61 42.11 -2.63
N GLN A 18 25.28 42.23 -1.48
CA GLN A 18 25.12 41.29 -0.35
C GLN A 18 23.67 41.17 0.15
N SER A 19 22.87 42.23 0.04
CA SER A 19 21.46 42.23 0.40
C SER A 19 20.60 41.43 -0.58
N GLU A 20 20.88 41.50 -1.89
CA GLU A 20 20.19 40.72 -2.92
C GLU A 20 20.47 39.22 -2.76
N LEU A 21 21.74 38.86 -2.51
CA LEU A 21 22.13 37.47 -2.21
C LEU A 21 21.40 36.91 -0.97
N SER A 22 21.09 37.77 0.01
CA SER A 22 20.34 37.37 1.21
C SER A 22 18.84 37.20 0.93
N ALA A 23 18.28 38.03 0.05
CA ALA A 23 16.89 37.94 -0.38
C ALA A 23 16.66 36.65 -1.20
N ASP A 24 17.55 36.36 -2.14
CA ASP A 24 17.48 35.15 -2.96
C ASP A 24 17.51 33.88 -2.10
N ARG A 25 18.43 33.83 -1.13
CA ARG A 25 18.51 32.71 -0.18
C ARG A 25 17.25 32.60 0.69
N ALA A 26 16.63 33.72 1.07
CA ALA A 26 15.37 33.70 1.82
C ALA A 26 14.20 33.18 0.95
N HIS A 27 14.19 33.50 -0.35
CA HIS A 27 13.22 32.97 -1.30
C HIS A 27 13.41 31.47 -1.54
N GLU A 28 14.65 31.01 -1.71
CA GLU A 28 15.01 29.60 -1.86
C GLU A 28 14.57 28.78 -0.65
N LEU A 29 14.90 29.23 0.57
CA LEU A 29 14.46 28.57 1.81
C LEU A 29 12.93 28.52 1.97
N ARG A 30 12.19 29.47 1.38
CA ARG A 30 10.72 29.43 1.38
C ARG A 30 10.20 28.43 0.36
N ALA A 31 10.82 28.35 -0.82
CA ALA A 31 10.48 27.37 -1.85
C ALA A 31 10.73 25.94 -1.34
N GLU A 32 11.90 25.65 -0.76
CA GLU A 32 12.21 24.34 -0.18
C GLU A 32 11.22 23.93 0.92
N LYS A 33 10.79 24.87 1.75
CA LYS A 33 9.76 24.62 2.78
C LYS A 33 8.42 24.30 2.14
N ALA A 34 8.02 25.03 1.10
CA ALA A 34 6.78 24.76 0.37
C ALA A 34 6.82 23.37 -0.28
N ASP A 35 7.92 23.01 -0.91
CA ASP A 35 8.11 21.69 -1.53
C ASP A 35 8.09 20.57 -0.50
N CYS A 36 8.78 20.74 0.63
CA CYS A 36 8.76 19.79 1.75
C CYS A 36 7.34 19.59 2.31
N LEU A 37 6.54 20.67 2.40
CA LEU A 37 5.14 20.57 2.84
C LEU A 37 4.29 19.85 1.80
N ALA A 38 4.46 20.15 0.52
CA ALA A 38 3.75 19.46 -0.57
C ALA A 38 4.04 17.96 -0.56
N GLN A 39 5.32 17.57 -0.45
CA GLN A 39 5.72 16.16 -0.34
C GLN A 39 5.11 15.46 0.88
N LYS A 40 5.07 16.14 2.04
CA LYS A 40 4.45 15.58 3.26
C LYS A 40 2.94 15.37 3.09
N LEU A 41 2.25 16.25 2.37
CA LEU A 41 0.83 16.08 2.08
C LEU A 41 0.61 14.89 1.15
N GLN A 42 1.36 14.82 0.04
CA GLN A 42 1.31 13.69 -0.89
C GLN A 42 1.63 12.35 -0.19
N ALA A 43 2.64 12.31 0.67
CA ALA A 43 2.98 11.11 1.43
C ALA A 43 1.86 10.67 2.37
N LYS A 44 1.14 11.61 3.01
CA LYS A 44 -0.03 11.30 3.85
C LYS A 44 -1.17 10.73 3.04
N GLU A 45 -1.48 11.35 1.90
CA GLU A 45 -2.53 10.89 0.98
C GLU A 45 -2.22 9.49 0.46
N ALA A 46 -0.99 9.26 -0.02
CA ALA A 46 -0.53 7.94 -0.46
C ALA A 46 -0.60 6.90 0.66
N ARG A 47 -0.25 7.27 1.90
CA ARG A 47 -0.36 6.37 3.07
C ARG A 47 -1.81 5.98 3.34
N ILE A 48 -2.73 6.93 3.30
CA ILE A 48 -4.17 6.68 3.50
C ILE A 48 -4.70 5.78 2.39
N ALA A 49 -4.36 6.05 1.13
CA ALA A 49 -4.75 5.22 -0.01
C ALA A 49 -4.26 3.76 0.15
N ARG A 50 -2.97 3.58 0.49
CA ARG A 50 -2.41 2.24 0.78
C ARG A 50 -3.12 1.54 1.92
N GLN A 51 -3.46 2.28 2.98
CA GLN A 51 -4.20 1.73 4.11
C GLN A 51 -5.61 1.29 3.72
N ALA A 52 -6.30 2.07 2.88
CA ALA A 52 -7.62 1.74 2.35
C ALA A 52 -7.57 0.47 1.49
N ILE A 53 -6.63 0.39 0.55
CA ILE A 53 -6.42 -0.79 -0.30
C ILE A 53 -6.16 -2.04 0.55
N ASN A 54 -5.25 -1.94 1.53
CA ASN A 54 -4.92 -3.07 2.40
C ASN A 54 -6.11 -3.49 3.28
N ARG A 55 -6.97 -2.57 3.69
CA ARG A 55 -8.20 -2.90 4.42
C ARG A 55 -9.20 -3.63 3.52
N ALA A 56 -9.40 -3.15 2.29
CA ALA A 56 -10.27 -3.81 1.30
C ALA A 56 -9.77 -5.23 1.00
N ARG A 57 -8.48 -5.40 0.67
CA ARG A 57 -7.86 -6.71 0.43
C ARG A 57 -8.06 -7.68 1.60
N LYS A 58 -7.94 -7.21 2.85
CA LYS A 58 -8.18 -8.03 4.04
C LYS A 58 -9.65 -8.44 4.20
N GLN A 59 -10.59 -7.56 3.83
CA GLN A 59 -12.02 -7.89 3.85
C GLN A 59 -12.35 -8.95 2.81
N LEU A 60 -11.85 -8.79 1.58
CA LEU A 60 -12.03 -9.75 0.50
C LEU A 60 -11.46 -11.13 0.85
N ARG A 61 -10.23 -11.17 1.36
CA ARG A 61 -9.61 -12.42 1.82
C ARG A 61 -10.42 -13.12 2.93
N ARG A 62 -11.02 -12.36 3.84
CA ARG A 62 -11.90 -12.95 4.89
C ARG A 62 -13.16 -13.53 4.27
N ALA A 63 -13.83 -12.77 3.41
CA ALA A 63 -15.01 -13.23 2.70
C ALA A 63 -14.72 -14.48 1.85
N GLY A 64 -13.59 -14.52 1.15
CA GLY A 64 -13.17 -15.68 0.36
C GLY A 64 -12.86 -16.92 1.20
N ILE A 65 -12.23 -16.75 2.38
CA ILE A 65 -12.04 -17.86 3.32
C ILE A 65 -13.39 -18.39 3.81
N GLU A 66 -14.34 -17.51 4.12
CA GLU A 66 -15.70 -17.89 4.55
C GLU A 66 -16.44 -18.64 3.43
N ALA A 67 -16.41 -18.12 2.20
CA ALA A 67 -16.99 -18.76 1.03
C ALA A 67 -16.41 -20.16 0.80
N ARG A 68 -15.08 -20.31 0.84
CA ARG A 68 -14.41 -21.62 0.70
C ARG A 68 -14.80 -22.61 1.80
N LYS A 69 -14.97 -22.15 3.04
CA LYS A 69 -15.45 -22.99 4.14
C LYS A 69 -16.89 -23.43 3.92
N GLN A 70 -17.76 -22.53 3.50
CA GLN A 70 -19.15 -22.84 3.19
C GLN A 70 -19.24 -23.81 2.02
N GLU A 71 -18.47 -23.61 0.95
CA GLU A 71 -18.45 -24.52 -0.20
C GLU A 71 -17.95 -25.91 0.18
N ARG A 72 -16.95 -26.02 1.06
CA ARG A 72 -16.52 -27.32 1.61
C ARG A 72 -17.65 -28.00 2.39
N LEU A 73 -18.46 -27.26 3.15
CA LEU A 73 -19.61 -27.81 3.86
C LEU A 73 -20.73 -28.24 2.89
N ARG A 74 -21.01 -27.42 1.86
CA ARG A 74 -21.95 -27.79 0.78
C ARG A 74 -21.52 -29.09 0.13
N LYS A 75 -20.26 -29.21 -0.32
CA LYS A 75 -19.73 -30.43 -0.95
C LYS A 75 -19.87 -31.66 -0.06
N LYS A 76 -19.63 -31.52 1.25
CA LYS A 76 -19.86 -32.62 2.22
C LYS A 76 -21.34 -33.03 2.29
N ARG A 77 -22.25 -32.06 2.32
CA ARG A 77 -23.70 -32.34 2.34
C ARG A 77 -24.14 -33.00 1.04
N VAL A 78 -23.76 -32.45 -0.10
CA VAL A 78 -24.04 -33.01 -1.43
C VAL A 78 -23.53 -34.45 -1.51
N ALA A 79 -22.28 -34.70 -1.12
CA ALA A 79 -21.71 -36.04 -1.08
C ALA A 79 -22.52 -37.02 -0.20
N PHE A 80 -23.05 -36.56 0.93
CA PHE A 80 -23.91 -37.37 1.78
C PHE A 80 -25.20 -37.79 1.05
N TYR A 81 -25.92 -36.84 0.43
CA TYR A 81 -27.15 -37.14 -0.32
C TYR A 81 -26.88 -38.05 -1.52
N THR A 82 -25.80 -37.80 -2.27
CA THR A 82 -25.43 -38.65 -3.41
C THR A 82 -25.09 -40.07 -2.97
N ASN A 83 -24.37 -40.23 -1.85
CA ASN A 83 -23.99 -41.54 -1.33
C ASN A 83 -25.20 -42.30 -0.74
N ALA A 84 -26.18 -41.58 -0.21
CA ALA A 84 -27.43 -42.14 0.28
C ALA A 84 -28.48 -42.35 -0.83
N SER A 85 -28.17 -42.02 -2.09
CA SER A 85 -29.10 -42.02 -3.22
C SER A 85 -30.37 -41.21 -2.95
N LEU A 86 -30.25 -40.14 -2.16
CA LEU A 86 -31.34 -39.24 -1.82
C LEU A 86 -31.32 -38.02 -2.75
N PRO A 87 -32.49 -37.45 -3.07
CA PRO A 87 -32.55 -36.22 -3.84
C PRO A 87 -31.88 -35.08 -3.08
N ILE A 88 -30.96 -34.35 -3.74
CA ILE A 88 -30.28 -33.19 -3.17
C ILE A 88 -31.28 -32.03 -3.13
N PRO A 89 -31.41 -31.30 -2.01
CA PRO A 89 -32.22 -30.10 -1.96
C PRO A 89 -31.68 -28.99 -2.89
N LEU A 90 -32.58 -28.24 -3.53
CA LEU A 90 -32.27 -27.14 -4.47
C LEU A 90 -31.26 -26.11 -3.90
N GLU A 91 -31.31 -25.82 -2.61
CA GLU A 91 -30.41 -24.88 -1.93
C GLU A 91 -28.92 -25.27 -2.02
N TRP A 92 -28.61 -26.55 -2.27
CA TRP A 92 -27.24 -27.06 -2.32
C TRP A 92 -26.79 -27.44 -3.72
N GLU A 93 -27.63 -27.20 -4.73
CA GLU A 93 -27.33 -27.51 -6.12
C GLU A 93 -26.24 -26.56 -6.65
N ASP A 94 -26.39 -25.27 -6.35
CA ASP A 94 -25.49 -24.22 -6.81
C ASP A 94 -24.17 -24.13 -5.99
N PRO A 95 -23.01 -24.02 -6.66
CA PRO A 95 -21.74 -23.72 -6.00
C PRO A 95 -21.72 -22.31 -5.41
N ILE A 96 -21.10 -22.17 -4.23
CA ILE A 96 -20.94 -20.86 -3.58
C ILE A 96 -19.78 -20.10 -4.25
N PRO A 97 -20.02 -18.87 -4.74
CA PRO A 97 -18.98 -18.06 -5.40
C PRO A 97 -17.93 -17.56 -4.40
N ASP A 98 -16.65 -17.62 -4.78
CA ASP A 98 -15.53 -17.10 -3.98
C ASP A 98 -15.17 -15.67 -4.44
N PRO A 99 -15.44 -14.63 -3.62
CA PRO A 99 -15.14 -13.25 -4.00
C PRO A 99 -13.65 -12.95 -4.14
N GLU A 100 -12.76 -13.72 -3.50
CA GLU A 100 -11.31 -13.55 -3.64
C GLU A 100 -10.79 -14.09 -4.99
N ALA A 101 -11.44 -15.12 -5.54
CA ALA A 101 -11.05 -15.71 -6.82
C ALA A 101 -11.26 -14.75 -7.99
N SER A 102 -12.38 -14.02 -8.00
CA SER A 102 -12.74 -13.11 -9.11
C SER A 102 -11.82 -11.90 -9.23
N GLU A 103 -11.15 -11.46 -8.16
CA GLU A 103 -10.21 -10.33 -8.19
C GLU A 103 -8.79 -10.75 -8.58
N SER A 104 -8.40 -11.99 -8.29
CA SER A 104 -7.10 -12.56 -8.67
C SER A 104 -6.88 -12.62 -10.18
N GLU A 105 -7.94 -12.62 -10.99
CA GLU A 105 -7.87 -12.77 -12.45
C GLU A 105 -7.57 -11.43 -13.17
N GLY A 106 -7.61 -10.30 -12.44
CA GLY A 106 -7.45 -8.95 -13.00
C GLY A 106 -6.24 -8.16 -12.50
N GLU A 107 -5.44 -8.69 -11.57
CA GLU A 107 -4.22 -8.04 -11.10
C GLU A 107 -2.98 -8.55 -11.83
N GLU A 108 -2.76 -8.01 -13.03
CA GLU A 108 -1.44 -8.03 -13.67
C GLU A 108 -0.42 -7.32 -12.77
N GLU A 109 0.47 -8.15 -12.25
CA GLU A 109 1.72 -7.90 -11.53
C GLU A 109 2.42 -6.57 -11.89
N TYR A 110 2.24 -5.54 -11.07
CA TYR A 110 3.21 -4.44 -10.97
C TYR A 110 4.26 -4.81 -9.93
N GLU A 111 5.31 -5.49 -10.40
CA GLU A 111 6.60 -5.66 -9.73
C GLU A 111 7.20 -4.28 -9.42
N ILE A 112 6.88 -3.73 -8.25
CA ILE A 112 7.73 -2.69 -7.66
C ILE A 112 8.92 -3.44 -7.04
N ALA A 113 9.96 -3.63 -7.85
CA ALA A 113 11.28 -4.08 -7.43
C ALA A 113 11.82 -3.13 -6.33
N GLY A 114 11.47 -3.43 -5.09
CA GLY A 114 11.96 -2.77 -3.89
C GLY A 114 13.09 -3.59 -3.29
N GLU A 115 14.24 -3.59 -3.94
CA GLU A 115 15.49 -4.07 -3.40
C GLU A 115 15.90 -3.19 -2.19
N CYS A 116 15.64 -3.69 -0.98
CA CYS A 116 16.42 -3.32 0.20
C CYS A 116 16.32 -4.45 1.22
N GLY A 117 17.25 -5.40 1.11
CA GLY A 117 17.52 -6.37 2.17
C GLY A 117 17.91 -5.62 3.45
N SER A 118 17.22 -5.93 4.54
CA SER A 118 17.72 -5.60 5.87
C SER A 118 17.68 -6.87 6.69
N GLU A 119 18.79 -7.61 6.61
CA GLU A 119 19.15 -8.65 7.55
C GLU A 119 19.26 -8.02 8.94
N ARG A 120 18.39 -8.41 9.85
CA ARG A 120 18.72 -8.49 11.28
C ARG A 120 17.82 -9.52 11.93
N GLY A 121 18.37 -10.74 12.02
CA GLY A 121 17.90 -11.70 13.00
C GLY A 121 17.97 -11.07 14.38
N SER A 122 16.90 -11.22 15.14
CA SER A 122 16.94 -11.07 16.59
C SER A 122 16.24 -12.28 17.15
N GLU A 123 17.06 -13.29 17.42
CA GLU A 123 16.75 -14.36 18.37
C GLU A 123 16.63 -13.68 19.73
N ASP A 124 15.45 -13.71 20.35
CA ASP A 124 15.39 -13.69 21.81
C ASP A 124 14.10 -14.37 22.26
N GLY A 125 14.24 -15.65 22.61
CA GLY A 125 13.20 -16.42 23.27
C GLY A 125 13.06 -15.91 24.70
N SER A 126 11.89 -15.36 25.03
CA SER A 126 11.54 -15.13 26.43
C SER A 126 10.30 -15.95 26.78
N GLU A 127 10.56 -17.21 27.15
CA GLU A 127 9.63 -18.02 27.93
C GLU A 127 9.49 -17.36 29.32
N ARG A 128 8.38 -16.67 29.56
CA ARG A 128 7.91 -16.40 30.92
C ARG A 128 6.50 -16.97 31.07
N GLY A 129 6.46 -18.25 31.44
CA GLY A 129 5.28 -18.85 32.04
C GLY A 129 4.95 -18.13 33.34
N SER A 130 3.83 -17.41 33.35
CA SER A 130 3.24 -16.90 34.59
C SER A 130 2.49 -18.05 35.26
N GLN A 131 3.09 -18.68 36.27
CA GLN A 131 2.34 -19.48 37.24
C GLN A 131 1.55 -18.52 38.13
N SER A 132 0.24 -18.50 37.96
CA SER A 132 -0.68 -17.91 38.93
C SER A 132 -1.07 -18.98 39.94
N ASP A 133 -0.52 -18.90 41.15
CA ASP A 133 -1.00 -19.67 42.28
C ASP A 133 -2.31 -19.04 42.79
N ASN A 134 -3.43 -19.68 42.49
CA ASN A 134 -4.69 -19.45 43.20
C ASN A 134 -4.65 -20.28 44.49
N SER A 135 -4.26 -19.67 45.60
CA SER A 135 -4.60 -20.18 46.93
C SER A 135 -6.02 -19.74 47.26
N ILE A 136 -6.95 -20.67 47.21
CA ILE A 136 -8.22 -20.57 47.92
C ILE A 136 -8.22 -21.68 48.96
N GLU A 137 -8.13 -21.29 50.23
CA GLU A 137 -8.60 -22.03 51.41
C GLU A 137 -8.73 -21.03 52.57
#